data_AF-A0A8T7DAJ4-F1
#
_entry.id   AF-A0A8T7DAJ4-F1
#
_cell.length_a   1.000
_cell.length_b   1.000
_cell.length_c   1.000
_cell.angle_alpha   90.00
_cell.angle_beta   90.00
_cell.angle_gamma   90.00
#
_symmetry.space_group_name_H-M   'P 1'
#
loop_
_entity.id
_entity.type
_entity.pdbx_description
1 polymer ?
#
loop_
_entity_poly.entity_id
_entity_poly.type
_entity_poly.pdbx_seq_one_letter_code
_entity_poly.pdbx_strand_id
1 'polypeptide(L)' 'MLVTFSCPVYADITMFGNLAIKLLKLMGHSGKVPSALLAEDVPTALERLEAALEADVKPRPR' A
#
# COMPACT_ATOMS: atom_id res chain seq x y z
N MET A 1 13.32 -0.11 -9.17
CA MET A 1 12.33 0.83 -9.76
C MET A 1 11.78 1.70 -8.64
N LEU A 2 11.54 2.98 -8.92
CA LEU A 2 10.84 3.89 -8.01
C LEU A 2 9.35 3.90 -8.35
N VAL A 3 8.51 4.03 -7.33
CA VAL A 3 7.05 4.14 -7.47
C VAL A 3 6.60 5.41 -6.77
N THR A 4 5.77 6.18 -7.45
CA THR A 4 5.19 7.43 -6.94
C THR A 4 3.69 7.25 -6.80
N PHE A 5 3.20 7.41 -5.57
CA PHE A 5 1.78 7.50 -5.27
C PHE A 5 1.37 8.97 -5.38
N SER A 6 0.34 9.25 -6.18
CA SER A 6 -0.17 10.60 -6.42
C SER A 6 -1.69 10.63 -6.21
N CYS A 7 -2.20 11.72 -5.66
CA CYS A 7 -3.63 12.00 -5.60
C CYS A 7 -3.89 13.51 -5.62
N PRO A 8 -5.12 13.97 -5.95
CA PRO A 8 -5.40 15.40 -6.09
C PRO A 8 -5.33 16.22 -4.79
N VAL A 9 -5.45 15.56 -3.64
CA VAL A 9 -5.67 16.20 -2.32
C VAL A 9 -4.46 16.09 -1.38
N TYR A 10 -3.38 15.43 -1.79
CA TYR A 10 -2.20 15.21 -0.97
C TYR A 10 -0.91 15.22 -1.81
N ALA A 11 0.23 15.41 -1.15
CA ALA A 11 1.53 15.43 -1.80
C ALA A 11 1.91 14.05 -2.35
N ASP A 12 2.68 14.05 -3.44
CA ASP A 12 3.23 12.83 -4.03
C ASP A 12 4.21 12.16 -3.08
N ILE A 13 4.06 10.85 -2.91
CA ILE A 13 4.96 10.03 -2.08
C ILE A 13 5.73 9.08 -2.99
N THR A 14 7.05 9.19 -2.99
CA THR A 14 7.93 8.30 -3.77
C THR A 14 8.64 7.30 -2.85
N MET A 15 8.65 6.03 -3.25
CA MET A 15 9.33 4.97 -2.50
C MET A 15 9.93 3.89 -3.42
N PHE A 16 10.76 3.01 -2.85
CA PHE A 16 11.29 1.86 -3.58
C PHE A 16 10.17 0.90 -3.97
N GLY A 17 10.21 0.44 -5.22
CA GLY A 17 9.13 -0.37 -5.80
C GLY A 17 8.90 -1.70 -5.10
N ASN A 18 9.91 -2.30 -4.48
CA ASN A 18 9.74 -3.52 -3.68
C ASN A 18 8.85 -3.27 -2.45
N LEU A 19 9.02 -2.13 -1.77
CA LEU A 19 8.18 -1.72 -0.64
C LEU A 19 6.78 -1.34 -1.13
N ALA A 20 6.68 -0.57 -2.22
CA ALA A 20 5.39 -0.22 -2.81
C ALA A 20 4.57 -1.46 -3.17
N ILE A 21 5.18 -2.45 -3.83
CA ILE A 21 4.51 -3.71 -4.18
C ILE A 21 4.11 -4.50 -2.93
N LYS A 22 4.91 -4.50 -1.86
CA LYS A 22 4.52 -5.12 -0.58
C LYS A 22 3.25 -4.45 -0.03
N LEU A 23 3.23 -3.12 0.04
CA LEU A 23 2.06 -2.37 0.54
C LEU A 23 0.82 -2.60 -0.31
N LEU A 24 0.95 -2.58 -1.65
CA LEU A 24 -0.16 -2.87 -2.57
C LEU A 24 -0.75 -4.27 -2.34
N LYS A 25 0.09 -5.28 -2.07
CA LYS A 25 -0.39 -6.63 -1.75
C LYS A 25 -1.12 -6.67 -0.41
N LEU A 26 -0.63 -5.95 0.59
CA LEU A 26 -1.28 -5.87 1.91
C LEU A 26 -2.64 -5.15 1.84
N MET A 27 -2.79 -4.15 0.97
CA MET A 27 -4.08 -3.52 0.65
C MET A 27 -5.07 -4.48 -0.05
N GLY A 28 -4.63 -5.69 -0.43
CA GLY A 28 -5.43 -6.66 -1.18
C GLY A 28 -5.46 -6.43 -2.69
N HIS A 29 -4.53 -5.64 -3.23
CA HIS A 29 -4.37 -5.42 -4.67
C HIS A 29 -3.36 -6.41 -5.28
N SER A 30 -3.40 -6.59 -6.60
CA SER A 30 -2.53 -7.54 -7.32
C SER A 30 -1.02 -7.22 -7.27
N GLY A 31 -0.62 -6.05 -6.75
CA GLY A 31 0.77 -5.58 -6.75
C GLY A 31 1.34 -5.25 -8.15
N LYS A 32 0.50 -5.18 -9.18
CA LYS A 32 0.88 -4.73 -10.52
C LYS A 32 1.17 -3.22 -10.49
N VAL A 33 2.29 -2.81 -11.08
CA VAL A 33 2.65 -1.39 -11.26
C VAL A 33 2.99 -1.18 -12.74
N PRO A 34 2.39 -0.18 -13.44
CA PRO A 34 1.46 0.82 -12.91
C PRO A 34 0.05 0.26 -12.60
N SER A 35 -0.62 0.86 -11.62
CA SER A 35 -2.02 0.62 -11.24
C SER A 35 -2.64 1.88 -10.64
N ALA A 36 -3.95 1.85 -10.42
CA ALA A 36 -4.70 2.89 -9.73
C ALA A 36 -5.77 2.27 -8.82
N LEU A 37 -6.16 2.99 -7.78
CA LEU A 37 -7.30 2.66 -6.92
C LEU A 37 -8.40 3.70 -7.17
N LEU A 38 -9.65 3.27 -7.29
CA LEU A 38 -10.78 4.20 -7.34
C LEU A 38 -10.99 4.82 -5.97
N ALA A 39 -11.50 6.05 -5.93
CA ALA A 39 -11.74 6.76 -4.67
C ALA A 39 -12.66 5.99 -3.72
N GLU A 40 -13.62 5.23 -4.28
CA GLU A 40 -14.53 4.36 -3.51
C GLU A 40 -13.84 3.14 -2.87
N ASP A 41 -12.74 2.66 -3.46
CA ASP A 41 -11.99 1.50 -2.97
C ASP A 41 -10.92 1.90 -1.94
N VAL A 42 -10.56 3.19 -1.86
CA VAL A 42 -9.51 3.68 -0.94
C VAL A 42 -9.79 3.34 0.52
N PRO A 43 -11.02 3.52 1.07
CA PRO A 43 -11.31 3.17 2.46
C PRO A 43 -11.07 1.68 2.75
N THR A 44 -11.57 0.79 1.89
CA THR A 44 -11.39 -0.66 2.06
C THR A 44 -9.92 -1.08 1.91
N ALA A 45 -9.18 -0.46 1.00
CA ALA A 45 -7.75 -0.71 0.84
C ALA A 45 -6.95 -0.28 2.10
N LEU A 46 -7.34 0.83 2.71
CA LEU A 46 -6.73 1.33 3.96
C LEU A 46 -6.99 0.37 5.12
N GLU A 47 -8.25 -0.03 5.34
CA GLU A 47 -8.63 -0.97 6.41
C GLU A 47 -7.86 -2.29 6.29
N ARG A 48 -7.72 -2.83 5.08
CA ARG A 48 -6.94 -4.04 4.83
C ARG A 48 -5.46 -3.87 5.13
N LEU A 49 -4.89 -2.74 4.73
CA LEU A 49 -3.49 -2.42 5.01
C LEU A 49 -3.24 -2.34 6.52
N GLU A 50 -4.07 -1.61 7.25
CA GLU A 50 -3.95 -1.44 8.70
C GLU A 50 -4.06 -2.79 9.42
N ALA A 51 -5.09 -3.58 9.11
CA ALA A 51 -5.27 -4.91 9.69
C ALA A 51 -4.08 -5.84 9.38
N ALA A 52 -3.54 -5.78 8.15
CA ALA A 52 -2.40 -6.60 7.78
C ALA A 52 -1.11 -6.14 8.46
N LEU A 53 -0.93 -4.83 8.71
CA LEU A 53 0.21 -4.29 9.46
C LEU A 53 0.13 -4.68 10.94
N GLU A 54 -1.04 -4.62 11.57
CA GLU A 54 -1.22 -5.08 12.95
C GLU A 54 -0.87 -6.58 13.10
N ALA A 55 -1.21 -7.39 12.09
CA ALA A 55 -0.83 -8.81 12.05
C ALA A 55 0.67 -9.03 11.81
N ASP A 56 1.33 -8.22 10.97
CA ASP A 56 2.78 -8.27 10.67
C ASP A 56 3.63 -7.75 11.85
N VAL A 57 3.06 -6.89 12.71
CA VAL A 57 3.69 -6.34 13.94
C VAL A 57 3.75 -7.37 15.09
N LYS A 58 3.37 -8.63 14.85
CA LYS A 58 3.65 -9.71 15.81
C LYS A 58 5.17 -9.77 16.05
N PRO A 59 5.66 -9.63 17.31
CA PRO A 59 7.08 -9.48 17.58
C PRO A 59 7.83 -10.69 17.05
N ARG A 60 8.78 -10.45 16.13
CA ARG A 60 9.74 -11.46 15.71
C ARG A 60 10.46 -11.94 16.98
N PRO A 61 10.38 -13.22 17.37
CA PRO A 61 11.14 -13.71 18.52
C PRO A 61 12.62 -13.46 18.20
N ARG A 62 13.29 -12.71 19.09
CA ARG A 62 14.73 -12.47 19.02
C ARG A 62 15.50 -13.76 19.25
#